data_AF-N9DI76-F1
#
_entry.id   AF-N9DI76-F1
#
_cell.length_a   1.000
_cell.length_b   1.000
_cell.length_c   1.000
_cell.angle_alpha   90.00
_cell.angle_beta   90.00
_cell.angle_gamma   90.00
#
_symmetry.space_group_name_H-M   'P 1'
#
loop_
_entity.id
_entity.type
_entity.pdbx_description
1 polymer ?
#
loop_
_entity_poly.entity_id
_entity_poly.type
_entity_poly.pdbx_seq_one_letter_code
_entity_poly.pdbx_strand_id
1 'polypeptide(L)'
;MLKPNISFKTKKWTCKHCGLLKDISKWRIKIGDSVFFNTGHLDKNFEYIKTTTHGIVIDRQNKFLTVLDQNKNQTYFIDQNEVYLTNSPALFLYHMYGKCACKHDKN
;
A
#
# COMPACT_ATOMS: atom_id res chain seq x y z
N MET A 1 8.51 27.09 2.98
CA MET A 1 7.92 25.77 2.67
C MET A 1 8.92 25.02 1.79
N LEU A 2 9.63 24.03 2.33
CA LEU A 2 10.61 23.25 1.57
C LEU A 2 9.85 22.28 0.67
N LYS A 3 9.93 22.46 -0.66
CA LYS A 3 9.44 21.47 -1.63
C LYS A 3 10.45 20.32 -1.68
N PRO A 4 10.12 19.11 -1.23
CA PRO A 4 11.01 17.97 -1.40
C PRO A 4 11.17 17.70 -2.90
N ASN A 5 12.41 17.70 -3.38
CA ASN A 5 12.74 17.38 -4.77
C ASN A 5 12.78 15.86 -4.94
N ILE A 6 11.60 15.25 -5.01
CA ILE A 6 11.44 13.81 -5.21
C ILE A 6 11.37 13.57 -6.72
N SER A 7 12.47 13.08 -7.28
CA SER A 7 12.54 12.68 -8.68
C SER A 7 11.85 11.32 -8.87
N PHE A 8 10.53 11.33 -9.07
CA PHE A 8 9.80 10.17 -9.57
C PHE A 8 10.13 9.94 -11.04
N LYS A 9 11.34 9.45 -11.35
CA LYS A 9 11.76 9.09 -12.71
C LYS A 9 10.96 7.94 -13.34
N THR A 10 9.89 7.47 -12.70
CA THR A 10 8.94 6.50 -13.24
C THR A 10 7.66 7.22 -13.72
N LYS A 11 7.70 7.75 -14.94
CA LYS A 11 6.54 8.31 -15.69
C LYS A 11 5.28 7.41 -15.73
N LYS A 12 5.36 6.16 -15.25
CA LYS A 12 4.26 5.20 -15.16
C LYS A 12 3.25 5.55 -14.06
N TRP A 13 3.64 6.32 -13.04
CA TRP A 13 2.84 6.51 -11.83
C TRP A 13 1.97 7.78 -11.84
N THR A 14 2.26 8.70 -12.77
CA THR A 14 1.51 9.94 -12.97
C THR A 14 0.51 9.79 -14.13
N CYS A 15 -0.68 10.36 -13.96
CA CYS A 15 -1.65 10.54 -15.02
C CYS A 15 -1.06 11.48 -16.06
N LYS A 16 -1.06 11.06 -17.33
CA LYS A 16 -0.53 11.90 -18.42
C LYS A 16 -1.36 13.15 -18.69
N HIS A 17 -2.61 13.18 -18.22
CA HIS A 17 -3.53 14.29 -18.44
C HIS A 17 -3.40 15.38 -17.37
N CYS A 18 -3.43 15.02 -16.08
CA CYS A 18 -3.40 15.99 -14.99
C CYS A 18 -2.10 16.01 -14.18
N GLY A 19 -1.17 15.10 -14.45
CA GLY A 19 0.09 14.99 -13.69
C GLY A 19 -0.05 14.42 -12.27
N LEU A 20 -1.28 14.24 -11.77
CA LEU A 20 -1.55 13.63 -10.46
C LEU A 20 -1.30 12.11 -10.49
N LEU A 21 -1.11 11.49 -9.33
CA LEU A 21 -0.87 10.06 -9.24
C LEU A 21 -2.13 9.24 -9.54
N LYS A 22 -1.97 8.14 -10.29
CA LYS A 22 -3.09 7.22 -10.61
C LYS A 22 -3.56 6.47 -9.37
N ASP A 23 -4.84 6.13 -9.31
CA ASP A 23 -5.45 5.42 -8.18
C ASP A 23 -4.80 4.03 -7.97
N ILE A 24 -4.29 3.77 -6.76
CA ILE A 24 -3.56 2.54 -6.39
C ILE A 24 -4.51 1.36 -6.13
N SER A 25 -5.83 1.60 -5.99
CA SER A 25 -6.86 0.56 -5.76
C SER A 25 -6.91 -0.56 -6.82
N LYS A 26 -6.10 -0.45 -7.88
CA LYS A 26 -5.99 -1.45 -8.96
C LYS A 26 -4.67 -2.20 -9.00
N TRP A 27 -3.72 -1.96 -8.09
CA TRP A 27 -2.48 -2.73 -8.10
C TRP A 27 -2.76 -4.14 -7.61
N ARG A 28 -2.67 -5.08 -8.55
CA ARG A 28 -2.95 -6.48 -8.32
C ARG A 28 -1.76 -7.07 -7.55
N ILE A 29 -1.75 -6.89 -6.24
CA ILE A 29 -0.80 -7.54 -5.33
C ILE A 29 -0.82 -9.05 -5.61
N LYS A 30 0.34 -9.65 -5.88
CA LYS A 30 0.49 -11.04 -6.27
C LYS A 30 1.19 -11.84 -5.18
N ILE A 31 1.04 -13.16 -5.28
CA ILE A 31 1.87 -14.10 -4.52
C ILE A 31 3.34 -13.81 -4.86
N GLY A 32 4.18 -13.75 -3.82
CA GLY A 32 5.60 -13.39 -3.89
C GLY A 32 5.90 -11.90 -3.66
N ASP A 33 4.89 -11.01 -3.67
CA ASP A 33 5.14 -9.59 -3.42
C ASP A 33 5.50 -9.35 -1.94
N SER A 34 6.53 -8.53 -1.72
CA SER A 34 6.84 -7.97 -0.40
C SER A 34 5.90 -6.82 -0.08
N VAL A 35 5.22 -6.92 1.06
CA VAL A 35 4.19 -5.98 1.49
C VAL A 35 4.37 -5.54 2.94
N PHE A 36 3.71 -4.46 3.30
CA PHE A 36 3.51 -4.02 4.67
C PHE A 36 2.05 -3.62 4.90
N PHE A 37 1.60 -3.76 6.14
CA PHE A 37 0.24 -3.42 6.56
C PHE A 37 0.26 -3.05 8.04
N ASN A 38 -0.80 -2.38 8.49
CA ASN A 38 -0.95 -2.02 9.90
C ASN A 38 -1.90 -2.98 10.59
N THR A 39 -1.47 -3.51 11.73
CA THR A 39 -2.34 -4.23 12.67
C THR A 39 -2.49 -3.39 13.93
N GLY A 40 -3.55 -3.63 14.69
CA GLY A 40 -3.66 -3.03 16.01
C GLY A 40 -4.55 -3.82 16.94
N HIS A 41 -4.30 -3.64 18.23
CA HIS A 41 -5.11 -4.20 19.30
C HIS A 41 -5.30 -3.15 20.38
N LEU A 42 -6.38 -3.30 21.16
CA LEU A 42 -6.55 -2.55 22.40
C LEU A 42 -5.71 -3.23 23.46
N ASP A 43 -4.93 -2.45 24.20
CA ASP A 43 -4.24 -2.93 25.37
C ASP A 43 -5.17 -3.02 26.59
N LYS A 44 -4.62 -3.38 27.74
CA LYS A 44 -5.39 -3.51 29.00
C LYS A 44 -5.95 -2.17 29.51
N ASN A 45 -5.43 -1.05 29.01
CA ASN A 45 -5.83 0.31 29.36
C ASN A 45 -6.78 0.93 28.30
N PHE A 46 -7.24 0.13 27.33
CA PHE A 46 -8.05 0.58 26.19
C PHE A 46 -7.31 1.56 25.26
N GLU A 47 -5.98 1.56 25.26
CA GLU A 47 -5.18 2.28 24.29
C GLU A 47 -4.99 1.45 23.01
N TYR A 48 -5.20 2.09 21.85
CA TYR A 48 -5.04 1.42 20.56
C TYR A 48 -3.56 1.38 20.15
N ILE A 49 -2.93 0.21 20.28
CA ILE A 49 -1.55 0.00 19.86
C ILE A 49 -1.53 -0.41 18.39
N LYS A 50 -0.89 0.42 17.55
CA LYS A 50 -0.72 0.16 16.12
C LYS A 50 0.69 -0.38 15.84
N THR A 51 0.77 -1.48 15.11
CA THR A 51 2.03 -2.10 14.70
C THR A 51 2.06 -2.23 13.18
N THR A 52 3.16 -1.79 12.56
CA THR A 52 3.42 -2.02 11.14
C THR A 52 4.10 -3.37 10.96
N THR A 53 3.43 -4.29 10.26
CA THR A 53 3.95 -5.61 9.93
C THR A 53 4.45 -5.62 8.49
N HIS A 54 5.60 -6.23 8.25
CA HIS A 54 6.16 -6.49 6.92
C HIS A 54 6.10 -7.99 6.65
N GLY A 55 5.83 -8.38 5.40
CA GLY A 55 5.76 -9.78 5.04
C GLY A 55 5.73 -10.03 3.54
N ILE A 56 5.59 -11.30 3.18
CA ILE A 56 5.47 -11.76 1.79
C ILE A 56 4.09 -12.37 1.59
N VAL A 57 3.44 -12.02 0.49
CA VAL A 57 2.17 -12.66 0.11
C VAL A 57 2.43 -14.10 -0.32
N ILE A 58 1.84 -15.06 0.37
CA ILE A 58 2.04 -16.50 0.10
C ILE A 58 0.81 -17.15 -0.54
N ASP A 59 -0.39 -16.57 -0.36
CA ASP A 59 -1.62 -17.04 -1.00
C ASP A 59 -2.58 -15.87 -1.25
N ARG A 60 -3.54 -16.07 -2.17
CA ARG A 60 -4.56 -15.09 -2.53
C ARG A 60 -5.91 -15.76 -2.75
N GLN A 61 -6.91 -15.27 -2.02
CA GLN A 61 -8.30 -15.67 -2.17
C GLN A 61 -9.17 -14.45 -2.47
N ASN A 62 -9.50 -14.25 -3.74
CA ASN A 62 -10.21 -13.07 -4.25
C ASN A 62 -9.53 -11.74 -3.87
N LYS A 63 -10.11 -11.02 -2.90
CA LYS A 63 -9.63 -9.74 -2.38
C LYS A 63 -8.79 -9.90 -1.11
N PHE A 64 -8.71 -11.10 -0.55
CA PHE A 64 -7.93 -11.38 0.65
C PHE A 64 -6.57 -11.96 0.30
N LEU A 65 -5.57 -11.56 1.06
CA LEU A 65 -4.18 -11.97 0.94
C LEU A 65 -3.78 -12.71 2.21
N THR A 66 -3.07 -13.81 2.02
CA THR A 66 -2.37 -14.51 3.10
C THR A 66 -0.93 -14.03 3.08
N VAL A 67 -0.50 -13.36 4.15
CA VAL A 67 0.83 -12.73 4.25
C VAL A 67 1.63 -13.39 5.37
N LEU A 68 2.83 -13.87 5.04
CA LEU A 68 3.79 -14.41 5.99
C LEU A 68 4.71 -13.30 6.50
N ASP A 69 4.65 -13.00 7.80
CA ASP A 69 5.65 -12.18 8.49
C ASP A 69 6.92 -13.01 8.66
N GLN A 70 7.95 -12.65 7.91
CA GLN A 70 9.23 -13.36 7.90
C GLN A 70 10.00 -13.25 9.21
N ASN A 71 9.70 -12.25 10.05
CA ASN A 71 10.39 -12.03 11.33
C ASN A 71 9.72 -12.78 12.48
N LYS A 72 8.39 -12.89 12.46
CA LYS A 72 7.61 -13.52 13.53
C LYS A 72 7.15 -14.94 13.21
N ASN A 73 7.36 -15.40 11.98
CA ASN A 73 6.86 -16.67 11.47
C ASN A 73 5.34 -16.83 11.68
N GLN A 74 4.62 -15.71 11.55
CA GLN A 74 3.16 -15.63 11.72
C GLN A 74 2.52 -15.33 10.37
N THR A 75 1.32 -15.87 10.18
CA THR A 75 0.55 -15.65 8.95
C THR A 75 -0.66 -14.77 9.25
N TYR A 76 -0.89 -13.80 8.37
CA TYR A 76 -2.00 -12.86 8.46
C TYR A 76 -2.93 -13.04 7.27
N PHE A 77 -4.24 -12.93 7.50
CA PHE A 77 -5.25 -12.93 6.46
C PHE A 77 -5.89 -11.54 6.42
N ILE A 78 -5.70 -10.81 5.31
CA ILE A 78 -5.99 -9.36 5.25
C ILE A 78 -6.58 -8.95 3.89
N ASP A 79 -7.47 -7.96 3.88
CA ASP A 79 -8.02 -7.39 2.65
C ASP A 79 -6.91 -6.64 1.88
N GLN A 80 -6.80 -6.87 0.57
CA GLN A 80 -5.77 -6.26 -0.28
C GLN A 80 -5.75 -4.73 -0.22
N ASN A 81 -6.87 -4.09 0.16
CA ASN A 81 -6.96 -2.62 0.27
C ASN A 81 -6.26 -2.07 1.53
N GLU A 82 -5.94 -2.93 2.49
CA GLU A 82 -5.23 -2.60 3.73
C GLU A 82 -3.73 -2.96 3.65
N VAL A 83 -3.30 -3.47 2.48
CA VAL A 83 -1.94 -3.97 2.23
C VAL A 83 -1.24 -3.11 1.20
N TYR A 84 0.06 -2.89 1.41
CA TYR A 84 0.86 -1.96 0.64
C TYR A 84 2.17 -2.61 0.21
N LEU A 85 2.63 -2.37 -1.03
CA LEU A 85 3.91 -2.92 -1.51
C LEU A 85 5.11 -2.23 -0.83
N THR A 86 6.04 -2.99 -0.26
CA THR A 86 7.25 -2.47 0.42
C THR A 86 8.17 -1.74 -0.54
N ASN A 87 8.29 -2.23 -1.78
CA ASN A 87 9.09 -1.60 -2.83
C ASN A 87 8.40 -0.40 -3.49
N SER A 88 7.27 0.05 -2.93
CA SER A 88 6.57 1.22 -3.44
C SER A 88 6.61 2.37 -2.44
N PRO A 89 7.63 3.26 -2.54
CA PRO A 89 7.67 4.52 -1.79
C PRO A 89 6.49 5.45 -2.11
N ALA A 90 5.62 5.06 -3.06
CA ALA A 90 4.42 5.78 -3.45
C ALA A 90 3.45 6.00 -2.29
N LEU A 91 3.33 5.08 -1.33
CA LEU A 91 2.15 5.07 -0.47
C LEU A 91 2.12 6.19 0.59
N PHE A 92 3.30 6.53 1.13
CA PHE A 92 3.49 7.69 2.00
C PHE A 92 3.21 9.01 1.26
N LEU A 93 3.61 9.10 0.00
CA LEU A 93 3.41 10.28 -0.84
C LEU A 93 1.97 10.36 -1.39
N TYR A 94 1.30 9.20 -1.55
CA TYR A 94 -0.07 9.05 -2.01
C TYR A 94 -1.09 9.56 -0.99
N HIS A 95 -0.88 9.25 0.30
CA HIS A 95 -1.71 9.82 1.38
C HIS A 95 -1.55 11.33 1.52
N MET A 96 -0.44 11.90 1.06
CA MET A 96 -0.12 13.32 1.28
C MET A 96 -0.49 14.22 0.09
N TYR A 97 -0.53 13.74 -1.18
CA TYR A 97 -0.54 14.65 -2.34
C TYR A 97 -1.38 14.34 -3.59
N GLY A 98 -2.03 13.19 -3.79
CA GLY A 98 -2.74 13.08 -5.07
C GLY A 98 -3.48 11.80 -5.38
N LYS A 99 -4.80 11.88 -5.32
CA LYS A 99 -5.67 11.00 -6.09
C LYS A 99 -5.97 11.67 -7.43
N CYS A 100 -5.71 11.00 -8.55
CA CYS A 100 -6.19 11.45 -9.86
C CYS A 100 -7.74 11.45 -9.85
N ALA A 101 -8.35 12.61 -10.11
CA ALA A 101 -9.79 12.80 -10.19
C ALA A 101 -10.30 12.95 -11.65
N CYS A 102 -9.47 12.62 -12.65
CA CYS A 102 -9.86 12.77 -14.05
C CYS A 102 -10.95 11.76 -14.43
N LYS A 103 -12.07 12.27 -14.98
CA LYS A 103 -13.19 11.47 -15.47
C LYS A 103 -12.86 10.60 -16.70
N HIS A 104 -11.66 10.74 -17.27
CA HIS A 104 -11.24 10.12 -18.54
C HIS A 104 -10.29 8.91 -18.39
N ASP A 105 -9.95 8.46 -17.18
CA ASP A 105 -9.07 7.28 -16.96
C ASP A 105 -9.80 5.92 -17.18
N LYS A 106 -10.58 5.82 -18.27
CA LYS A 106 -11.07 4.55 -18.81
C LYS A 106 -10.38 4.30 -20.15
N ASN A 107 -9.22 3.65 -20.11
CA ASN A 107 -8.65 2.89 -21.23
C ASN A 107 -7.73 1.81 -20.65
#